data_AF-A0AAN4T954-F1
#
_entry.id   AF-A0AAN4T954-F1
#
_cell.length_a   1.000
_cell.length_b   1.000
_cell.length_c   1.000
_cell.angle_alpha   90.00
_cell.angle_beta   90.00
_cell.angle_gamma   90.00
#
_symmetry.space_group_name_H-M   'P 1'
#
loop_
_entity.id
_entity.type
_entity.pdbx_description
1 polymer ?
#
loop_
_entity_poly.entity_id
_entity_poly.type
_entity_poly.pdbx_seq_one_letter_code
_entity_poly.pdbx_strand_id
1 'polypeptide(L)'
;MLLPRKSRGGHSSGYSYSSYNQSPWNEEVTFSMYSVYGRRSYFVAQLAFEFLTLGVLLLFLFGCFFIRQPKALPKTLPKKALIFGILSYILSELLTIPYMFFYICEVTVKQSYVVMLMLQTIFWLLAVFLMFYVFYRVIQAYLNRIANGGKTFLPVSILHWVLLGVLGILMVVNAAMYIALLVMEVNGSNPLRILGHYNRIVEARIIVAWLMSLEILVWTIFIIAKSRFSSKTGSITLALAGFFLFVLNLEQLIVTIMYNFESKMPPGYLNLATSIVAFFCTIGIYFGLIFCCIQWCKASKIYSQEHAQNVQHAPYAQHAQNLPPPPPGPYAPMSSYQPYQPPSPQPPSHPAHSGYSSPAHGGLSPVNGYSANGNGQFPPAELHSESDAGSHGLPPNQQYQHHPHA
;
A
#
# COMPACT_ATOMS: atom_id res chain seq x y z
N MET A 1 -17.13 16.62 -0.59
CA MET A 1 -18.37 16.49 0.19
C MET A 1 -18.89 17.89 0.48
N LEU A 2 -20.19 18.14 0.28
CA LEU A 2 -20.84 19.42 0.59
C LEU A 2 -21.40 19.34 2.03
N LEU A 3 -21.34 20.43 2.78
CA LEU A 3 -21.77 20.48 4.18
C LEU A 3 -23.25 20.87 4.32
N PRO A 4 -23.93 20.44 5.40
CA PRO A 4 -25.34 20.71 5.62
C PRO A 4 -25.59 22.15 6.04
N ARG A 5 -26.84 22.61 5.89
CA ARG A 5 -27.26 23.95 6.25
C ARG A 5 -27.26 24.10 7.78
N LYS A 6 -26.55 25.10 8.29
CA LYS A 6 -26.65 25.52 9.69
C LYS A 6 -28.11 25.85 10.00
N SER A 7 -28.66 25.23 11.05
CA SER A 7 -30.06 25.43 11.42
C SER A 7 -30.26 26.90 11.81
N ARG A 8 -30.87 27.69 10.92
CA ARG A 8 -31.43 29.00 11.29
C ARG A 8 -32.79 28.72 11.92
N GLY A 9 -32.79 28.44 13.22
CA GLY A 9 -33.99 28.52 14.04
C GLY A 9 -34.67 29.88 13.79
N GLY A 10 -35.97 29.86 13.54
CA GLY A 10 -36.76 30.99 13.06
C GLY A 10 -36.59 32.26 13.89
N HIS A 11 -36.53 33.39 13.19
CA HIS A 11 -36.59 34.71 13.80
C HIS A 11 -37.94 34.94 14.49
N SER A 12 -37.92 35.01 15.82
CA SER A 12 -38.65 36.05 16.54
C SER A 12 -37.70 37.22 16.73
N SER A 13 -38.14 38.41 16.35
CA SER A 13 -37.45 39.68 16.53
C SER A 13 -37.09 39.92 17.99
N GLY A 14 -35.87 39.58 18.37
CA GLY A 14 -35.28 39.89 19.65
C GLY A 14 -33.79 40.00 19.45
N TYR A 15 -33.23 41.16 19.78
CA TYR A 15 -31.79 41.36 19.90
C TYR A 15 -31.28 40.43 21.01
N SER A 16 -30.98 39.17 20.68
CA SER A 16 -30.37 38.23 21.60
C SER A 16 -28.87 38.52 21.64
N TYR A 17 -28.48 39.14 22.76
CA TYR A 17 -27.11 39.20 23.22
C TYR A 17 -26.40 37.87 22.95
N SER A 18 -25.29 37.99 22.23
CA SER A 18 -24.27 36.96 22.05
C SER A 18 -24.02 36.23 23.37
N SER A 19 -24.46 34.97 23.44
CA SER A 19 -23.86 33.99 24.34
C SER A 19 -22.40 33.82 23.91
N TYR A 20 -21.51 34.62 24.49
CA TYR A 20 -20.06 34.62 24.24
C TYR A 20 -19.37 33.30 24.65
N ASN A 21 -20.11 32.29 25.12
CA ASN A 21 -19.57 31.07 25.74
C ASN A 21 -19.89 29.77 25.00
N GLN A 22 -20.59 29.81 23.85
CA GLN A 22 -20.91 28.59 23.11
C GLN A 22 -19.92 28.37 21.95
N SER A 23 -19.01 27.40 22.11
CA SER A 23 -18.06 27.00 21.08
C SER A 23 -18.80 26.63 19.77
N PRO A 24 -18.34 27.11 18.60
CA PRO A 24 -18.94 26.78 17.30
C PRO A 24 -19.08 25.26 17.07
N TRP A 25 -18.18 24.47 17.66
CA TRP A 25 -18.18 23.01 17.59
C TRP A 25 -19.38 22.33 18.26
N ASN A 26 -20.10 23.05 19.12
CA ASN A 26 -21.28 22.56 19.83
C ASN A 26 -22.59 23.05 19.21
N GLU A 27 -22.55 23.79 18.12
CA GLU A 27 -23.75 24.21 17.41
C GLU A 27 -24.46 23.02 16.76
N GLU A 28 -25.78 23.09 16.70
CA GLU A 28 -26.62 22.07 16.09
C GLU A 28 -26.75 22.30 14.58
N VAL A 29 -26.52 21.23 13.82
CA VAL A 29 -26.63 21.22 12.37
C VAL A 29 -27.66 20.18 11.97
N THR A 30 -28.67 20.62 11.22
CA THR A 30 -29.71 19.75 10.68
C THR A 30 -29.35 19.36 9.26
N PHE A 31 -29.29 18.06 9.02
CA PHE A 31 -29.04 17.52 7.70
C PHE A 31 -30.33 17.50 6.89
N SER A 32 -30.28 17.94 5.63
CA SER A 32 -31.44 17.86 4.75
C SER A 32 -31.02 17.41 3.36
N MET A 33 -31.74 16.43 2.82
CA MET A 33 -31.43 15.86 1.51
C MET A 33 -31.75 16.84 0.37
N TYR A 34 -32.83 17.61 0.52
CA TYR A 34 -33.43 18.47 -0.51
C TYR A 34 -32.50 19.61 -0.95
N SER A 35 -31.59 20.05 -0.08
CA SER A 35 -30.68 21.16 -0.38
C SER A 35 -29.41 20.74 -1.12
N VAL A 36 -29.08 19.45 -1.14
CA VAL A 36 -27.78 18.95 -1.62
C VAL A 36 -27.90 17.97 -2.79
N TYR A 37 -28.96 17.15 -2.80
CA TYR A 37 -29.11 16.09 -3.80
C TYR A 37 -30.33 16.31 -4.67
N GLY A 38 -30.11 16.48 -5.97
CA GLY A 38 -31.20 16.71 -6.93
C GLY A 38 -32.22 15.57 -7.02
N ARG A 39 -31.85 14.32 -6.66
CA ARG A 39 -32.76 13.17 -6.60
C ARG A 39 -32.41 12.20 -5.47
N ARG A 40 -33.42 11.85 -4.65
CA ARG A 40 -33.30 10.90 -3.53
C ARG A 40 -32.85 9.51 -3.95
N SER A 41 -33.30 9.02 -5.11
CA SER A 41 -32.99 7.68 -5.60
C SER A 41 -31.49 7.45 -5.85
N TYR A 42 -30.79 8.44 -6.40
CA TYR A 42 -29.34 8.31 -6.66
C TYR A 42 -28.54 8.19 -5.36
N PHE A 43 -28.91 8.96 -4.35
CA PHE A 43 -28.25 8.91 -3.04
C PHE A 43 -28.50 7.59 -2.31
N VAL A 44 -29.73 7.07 -2.34
CA VAL A 44 -30.06 5.76 -1.74
C VAL A 44 -29.30 4.64 -2.46
N ALA A 45 -29.23 4.68 -3.78
CA ALA A 45 -28.44 3.73 -4.56
C ALA A 45 -26.94 3.84 -4.22
N GLN A 46 -26.41 5.07 -4.08
CA GLN A 46 -25.03 5.30 -3.69
C GLN A 46 -24.73 4.64 -2.34
N LEU A 47 -25.57 4.90 -1.33
CA LEU A 47 -25.46 4.28 -0.01
C LEU A 47 -25.47 2.74 -0.08
N ALA A 48 -26.32 2.16 -0.92
CA ALA A 48 -26.33 0.71 -1.11
C ALA A 48 -24.97 0.18 -1.64
N PHE A 49 -24.33 0.89 -2.57
CA PHE A 49 -22.99 0.53 -3.05
C PHE A 49 -21.90 0.71 -1.99
N GLU A 50 -22.00 1.70 -1.10
CA GLU A 50 -21.07 1.82 0.04
C GLU A 50 -21.20 0.63 0.99
N PHE A 51 -22.44 0.19 1.29
CA PHE A 51 -22.68 -1.02 2.08
C PHE A 51 -22.14 -2.29 1.42
N LEU A 52 -22.35 -2.44 0.11
CA LEU A 52 -21.81 -3.57 -0.66
C LEU A 52 -20.27 -3.55 -0.64
N THR A 53 -19.66 -2.37 -0.77
CA THR A 53 -18.20 -2.18 -0.68
C THR A 53 -17.69 -2.59 0.69
N LEU A 54 -18.32 -2.13 1.78
CA LEU A 54 -17.98 -2.54 3.15
C LEU A 54 -18.09 -4.07 3.31
N GLY A 55 -19.18 -4.69 2.85
CA GLY A 55 -19.38 -6.13 2.92
C GLY A 55 -18.28 -6.91 2.20
N VAL A 56 -17.92 -6.48 0.99
CA VAL A 56 -16.82 -7.06 0.21
C VAL A 56 -15.46 -6.89 0.90
N LEU A 57 -15.17 -5.72 1.48
CA LEU A 57 -13.93 -5.48 2.21
C LEU A 57 -13.81 -6.40 3.44
N LEU A 58 -14.91 -6.65 4.16
CA LEU A 58 -14.94 -7.61 5.28
C LEU A 58 -14.65 -9.04 4.79
N LEU A 59 -15.23 -9.45 3.66
CA LEU A 59 -14.93 -10.74 3.04
C LEU A 59 -13.45 -10.87 2.64
N PHE A 60 -12.85 -9.82 2.09
CA PHE A 60 -11.43 -9.80 1.74
C PHE A 60 -10.51 -9.75 2.96
N LEU A 61 -10.91 -9.07 4.04
CA LEU A 61 -10.20 -9.12 5.31
C LEU A 61 -10.15 -10.56 5.84
N PHE A 62 -11.29 -11.26 5.79
CA PHE A 62 -11.34 -12.69 6.10
C PHE A 62 -10.46 -13.51 5.12
N GLY A 63 -10.52 -13.17 3.83
CA GLY A 63 -9.68 -13.73 2.77
C GLY A 63 -8.17 -13.67 3.07
N CYS A 64 -7.71 -12.60 3.70
CA CYS A 64 -6.30 -12.44 4.07
C CYS A 64 -5.80 -13.48 5.09
N PHE A 65 -6.68 -14.09 5.88
CA PHE A 65 -6.30 -15.18 6.79
C PHE A 65 -5.88 -16.47 6.04
N PHE A 66 -6.39 -16.69 4.83
CA PHE A 66 -5.98 -17.82 3.99
C PHE A 66 -4.57 -17.66 3.41
N ILE A 67 -3.98 -16.46 3.45
CA ILE A 67 -2.59 -16.22 3.06
C ILE A 67 -1.67 -16.80 4.15
N ARG A 68 -1.35 -18.09 4.03
CA ARG A 68 -0.39 -18.79 4.90
C ARG A 68 1.04 -18.54 4.43
N GLN A 69 1.72 -17.58 5.06
CA GLN A 69 3.13 -17.32 4.80
C GLN A 69 4.01 -18.46 5.35
N PRO A 70 4.90 -19.07 4.55
CA PRO A 70 5.90 -19.99 5.07
C PRO A 70 6.91 -19.21 5.94
N LYS A 71 7.17 -19.68 7.16
CA LYS A 71 8.10 -19.06 8.13
C LYS A 71 9.54 -18.94 7.61
N ALA A 72 9.91 -19.71 6.59
CA ALA A 72 11.29 -19.87 6.11
C ALA A 72 11.70 -18.93 4.97
N LEU A 73 10.82 -18.07 4.43
CA LEU A 73 11.20 -17.18 3.32
C LEU A 73 11.67 -15.80 3.82
N PRO A 74 12.92 -15.38 3.50
CA PRO A 74 13.49 -14.12 4.00
C PRO A 74 12.88 -12.84 3.38
N LYS A 75 12.05 -12.97 2.34
CA LYS A 75 11.34 -11.83 1.71
C LYS A 75 9.84 -11.99 1.92
N THR A 76 9.33 -11.44 3.02
CA THR A 76 7.91 -11.51 3.36
C THR A 76 7.08 -10.68 2.38
N LEU A 77 6.05 -11.31 1.80
CA LEU A 77 4.99 -10.61 1.07
C LEU A 77 4.37 -9.53 1.97
N PRO A 78 3.84 -8.41 1.41
CA PRO A 78 3.33 -7.27 2.16
C PRO A 78 1.96 -7.55 2.83
N LYS A 79 1.77 -8.73 3.45
CA LYS A 79 0.51 -9.15 4.11
C LYS A 79 0.07 -8.15 5.18
N LYS A 80 1.00 -7.65 6.00
CA LYS A 80 0.68 -6.67 7.06
C LYS A 80 0.12 -5.37 6.47
N ALA A 81 0.76 -4.85 5.43
CA ALA A 81 0.29 -3.65 4.74
C ALA A 81 -1.04 -3.88 4.02
N LEU A 82 -1.27 -5.05 3.43
CA LEU A 82 -2.54 -5.41 2.80
C LEU A 82 -3.68 -5.43 3.83
N ILE A 83 -3.49 -6.11 4.97
CA ILE A 83 -4.48 -6.16 6.06
C ILE A 83 -4.75 -4.75 6.60
N PHE A 84 -3.69 -3.98 6.86
CA PHE A 84 -3.83 -2.63 7.39
C PHE A 84 -4.50 -1.68 6.39
N GLY A 85 -4.25 -1.86 5.09
CA GLY A 85 -4.92 -1.12 4.02
C GLY A 85 -6.41 -1.44 3.94
N ILE A 86 -6.78 -2.72 3.98
CA ILE A 86 -8.19 -3.15 4.02
C ILE A 86 -8.89 -2.62 5.28
N LEU A 87 -8.24 -2.73 6.44
CA LEU A 87 -8.79 -2.22 7.71
C LEU A 87 -9.00 -0.71 7.67
N SER A 88 -8.03 0.03 7.11
CA SER A 88 -8.17 1.48 6.92
C SER A 88 -9.35 1.80 6.00
N TYR A 89 -9.55 1.05 4.92
CA TYR A 89 -10.70 1.24 4.04
C TYR A 89 -12.03 0.92 4.75
N ILE A 90 -12.09 -0.18 5.50
CA ILE A 90 -13.27 -0.52 6.33
C ILE A 90 -13.61 0.62 7.30
N LEU A 91 -12.61 1.19 7.98
CA LEU A 91 -12.81 2.30 8.90
C LEU A 91 -13.32 3.56 8.18
N SER A 92 -12.83 3.85 6.97
CA SER A 92 -13.38 4.91 6.14
C SER A 92 -14.86 4.67 5.83
N GLU A 93 -15.23 3.47 5.37
CA GLU A 93 -16.62 3.13 5.05
C GLU A 93 -17.55 3.18 6.27
N LEU A 94 -17.07 2.69 7.42
CA LEU A 94 -17.81 2.77 8.69
C LEU A 94 -18.06 4.21 9.15
N LEU A 95 -17.30 5.20 8.67
CA LEU A 95 -17.53 6.63 8.94
C LEU A 95 -18.36 7.29 7.83
N THR A 96 -18.22 6.85 6.58
CA THR A 96 -19.00 7.33 5.43
C THR A 96 -20.48 6.95 5.55
N ILE A 97 -20.79 5.70 5.92
CA ILE A 97 -22.16 5.19 5.98
C ILE A 97 -23.03 5.95 6.99
N PRO A 98 -22.62 6.13 8.27
CA PRO A 98 -23.38 6.94 9.23
C PRO A 98 -23.57 8.38 8.76
N TYR A 99 -22.54 8.98 8.14
CA TYR A 99 -22.63 10.32 7.57
C TYR A 99 -23.73 10.41 6.49
N MET A 100 -23.84 9.40 5.62
CA MET A 100 -24.91 9.34 4.63
C MET A 100 -26.30 9.14 5.28
N PHE A 101 -26.40 8.37 6.36
CA PHE A 101 -27.66 8.21 7.11
C PHE A 101 -28.14 9.52 7.72
N PHE A 102 -27.24 10.41 8.17
CA PHE A 102 -27.66 11.72 8.68
C PHE A 102 -28.48 12.51 7.66
N TYR A 103 -28.15 12.40 6.36
CA TYR A 103 -28.94 13.02 5.29
C TYR A 103 -30.28 12.34 5.02
N ILE A 104 -30.37 11.02 5.14
CA ILE A 104 -31.62 10.27 4.87
C ILE A 104 -32.63 10.45 6.00
N CYS A 105 -32.13 10.41 7.24
CA CYS A 105 -32.95 10.50 8.44
C CYS A 105 -33.13 11.96 8.90
N GLU A 106 -32.57 12.92 8.17
CA GLU A 106 -32.63 14.36 8.46
C GLU A 106 -32.27 14.70 9.92
N VAL A 107 -31.23 14.03 10.42
CA VAL A 107 -30.85 14.08 11.83
C VAL A 107 -30.25 15.43 12.15
N THR A 108 -30.57 15.96 13.33
CA THR A 108 -29.87 17.11 13.91
C THR A 108 -28.77 16.59 14.82
N VAL A 109 -27.52 16.94 14.51
CA VAL A 109 -26.34 16.53 15.28
C VAL A 109 -25.46 17.73 15.59
N LYS A 110 -24.58 17.60 16.59
CA LYS A 110 -23.58 18.63 16.91
C LYS A 110 -22.54 18.72 15.80
N GLN A 111 -22.08 19.93 15.50
CA GLN A 111 -21.06 20.23 14.49
C GLN A 111 -19.73 19.48 14.71
N SER A 112 -19.48 18.96 15.92
CA SER A 112 -18.41 18.01 16.20
C SER A 112 -18.40 16.74 15.32
N TYR A 113 -19.49 16.42 14.61
CA TYR A 113 -19.48 15.37 13.57
C TYR A 113 -18.40 15.59 12.50
N VAL A 114 -17.92 16.82 12.31
CA VAL A 114 -16.83 17.16 11.38
C VAL A 114 -15.55 16.37 11.68
N VAL A 115 -15.29 16.02 12.95
CA VAL A 115 -14.15 15.15 13.34
C VAL A 115 -14.26 13.77 12.69
N MET A 116 -15.47 13.23 12.56
CA MET A 116 -15.74 11.98 11.84
C MET A 116 -15.30 12.07 10.38
N LEU A 117 -15.56 13.21 9.71
CA LEU A 117 -15.15 13.45 8.31
C LEU A 117 -13.63 13.58 8.17
N MET A 118 -12.96 14.20 9.14
CA MET A 118 -11.50 14.27 9.16
C MET A 118 -10.88 12.87 9.23
N LEU A 119 -11.36 12.03 10.17
CA LEU A 119 -10.89 10.66 10.34
C LEU A 119 -11.20 9.80 9.10
N GLN A 120 -12.41 9.92 8.55
CA GLN A 120 -12.83 9.22 7.33
C GLN A 120 -11.86 9.50 6.18
N THR A 121 -11.50 10.77 5.97
CA THR A 121 -10.56 11.17 4.93
C THR A 121 -9.15 10.63 5.18
N ILE A 122 -8.65 10.68 6.42
CA ILE A 122 -7.33 10.14 6.77
C ILE A 122 -7.27 8.64 6.48
N PHE A 123 -8.27 7.88 6.91
CA PHE A 123 -8.32 6.44 6.70
C PHE A 123 -8.43 6.07 5.22
N TRP A 124 -9.20 6.82 4.44
CA TRP A 124 -9.28 6.64 3.00
C TRP A 124 -7.94 6.90 2.29
N LEU A 125 -7.28 8.03 2.58
CA LEU A 125 -5.96 8.36 2.00
C LEU A 125 -4.92 7.30 2.37
N LEU A 126 -4.95 6.82 3.62
CA LEU A 126 -4.06 5.76 4.11
C LEU A 126 -4.31 4.43 3.39
N ALA A 127 -5.57 4.06 3.15
CA ALA A 127 -5.93 2.86 2.40
C ALA A 127 -5.38 2.91 0.97
N VAL A 128 -5.56 4.04 0.28
CA VAL A 128 -5.03 4.25 -1.09
C VAL A 128 -3.50 4.19 -1.11
N PHE A 129 -2.83 4.85 -0.17
CA PHE A 129 -1.36 4.81 -0.07
C PHE A 129 -0.84 3.38 0.12
N LEU A 130 -1.44 2.62 1.03
CA LEU A 130 -1.08 1.23 1.31
C LEU A 130 -1.36 0.32 0.12
N MET A 131 -2.39 0.60 -0.67
CA MET A 131 -2.69 -0.13 -1.90
C MET A 131 -1.52 -0.03 -2.90
N PHE A 132 -1.04 1.18 -3.21
CA PHE A 132 0.13 1.39 -4.07
C PHE A 132 1.39 0.72 -3.49
N TYR A 133 1.62 0.89 -2.18
CA TYR A 133 2.73 0.21 -1.50
C TYR A 133 2.70 -1.31 -1.70
N VAL A 134 1.52 -1.94 -1.53
CA VAL A 134 1.36 -3.39 -1.71
C VAL A 134 1.69 -3.79 -3.14
N PHE A 135 1.18 -3.08 -4.15
CA PHE A 135 1.49 -3.36 -5.56
C PHE A 135 2.99 -3.30 -5.84
N TYR A 136 3.66 -2.21 -5.46
CA TYR A 136 5.11 -2.08 -5.68
C TYR A 136 5.92 -3.16 -4.96
N ARG A 137 5.53 -3.54 -3.75
CA ARG A 137 6.17 -4.64 -3.01
C ARG A 137 5.98 -5.99 -3.71
N VAL A 138 4.79 -6.27 -4.24
CA VAL A 138 4.51 -7.51 -4.98
C VAL A 138 5.26 -7.53 -6.30
N ILE A 139 5.21 -6.44 -7.09
CA ILE A 139 5.97 -6.30 -8.35
C ILE A 139 7.46 -6.51 -8.10
N GLN A 140 8.04 -5.86 -7.09
CA GLN A 140 9.46 -6.02 -6.77
C GLN A 140 9.80 -7.46 -6.38
N ALA A 141 8.89 -8.17 -5.70
CA ALA A 141 9.09 -9.59 -5.39
C ALA A 141 9.16 -10.44 -6.68
N TYR A 142 8.27 -10.20 -7.65
CA TYR A 142 8.33 -10.85 -8.96
C TYR A 142 9.59 -10.50 -9.75
N LEU A 143 9.95 -9.22 -9.84
CA LEU A 143 11.14 -8.77 -10.57
C LEU A 143 12.43 -9.36 -9.98
N ASN A 144 12.56 -9.37 -8.64
CA ASN A 144 13.70 -9.99 -7.97
C ASN A 144 13.81 -11.50 -8.27
N ARG A 145 12.67 -12.18 -8.44
CA ARG A 145 12.64 -13.60 -8.80
C ARG A 145 13.02 -13.80 -10.26
N ILE A 146 12.59 -12.93 -11.18
CA ILE A 146 12.97 -12.99 -12.59
C ILE A 146 14.48 -12.72 -12.77
N ALA A 147 15.06 -11.83 -11.97
CA ALA A 147 16.49 -11.51 -12.02
C ALA A 147 17.40 -12.58 -11.40
N ASN A 148 16.86 -13.66 -10.79
CA ASN A 148 17.64 -14.68 -10.08
C ASN A 148 18.66 -14.10 -9.08
N GLY A 149 18.34 -12.99 -8.42
CA GLY A 149 19.24 -12.31 -7.48
C GLY A 149 20.18 -11.26 -8.08
N GLY A 150 20.13 -11.03 -9.40
CA GLY A 150 20.84 -9.93 -10.06
C GLY A 150 20.30 -8.54 -9.68
N LYS A 151 21.15 -7.50 -9.85
CA LYS A 151 20.81 -6.09 -9.58
C LYS A 151 20.08 -5.39 -10.74
N THR A 152 19.66 -6.12 -11.77
CA THR A 152 19.10 -5.58 -13.03
C THR A 152 17.90 -4.65 -12.83
N PHE A 153 17.08 -4.88 -11.79
CA PHE A 153 15.88 -4.08 -11.51
C PHE A 153 16.03 -3.12 -10.32
N LEU A 154 17.27 -2.78 -9.93
CA LEU A 154 17.50 -1.76 -8.91
C LEU A 154 16.90 -0.38 -9.28
N PRO A 155 17.04 0.13 -10.53
CA PRO A 155 16.46 1.41 -10.90
C PRO A 155 14.93 1.46 -10.76
N VAL A 156 14.26 0.35 -11.09
CA VAL A 156 12.81 0.20 -10.95
C VAL A 156 12.39 0.31 -9.49
N SER A 157 13.14 -0.34 -8.59
CA SER A 157 12.85 -0.22 -7.15
C SER A 157 13.02 1.23 -6.67
N ILE A 158 14.04 1.95 -7.14
CA ILE A 158 14.24 3.36 -6.78
C ILE A 158 13.05 4.20 -7.26
N LEU A 159 12.62 4.01 -8.50
CA LEU A 159 11.46 4.71 -9.07
C LEU A 159 10.19 4.48 -8.24
N HIS A 160 9.88 3.22 -7.89
CA HIS A 160 8.73 2.90 -7.03
C HIS A 160 8.75 3.66 -5.70
N TRP A 161 9.91 3.73 -5.03
CA TRP A 161 10.02 4.43 -3.75
C TRP A 161 9.92 5.95 -3.88
N VAL A 162 10.46 6.52 -4.96
CA VAL A 162 10.32 7.96 -5.25
C VAL A 162 8.86 8.31 -5.50
N LEU A 163 8.17 7.58 -6.37
CA LEU A 163 6.76 7.81 -6.67
C LEU A 163 5.88 7.63 -5.43
N LEU A 164 6.14 6.59 -4.64
CA LEU A 164 5.42 6.38 -3.39
C LEU A 164 5.70 7.50 -2.37
N GLY A 165 6.94 8.00 -2.29
CA GLY A 165 7.31 9.14 -1.44
C GLY A 165 6.56 10.41 -1.84
N VAL A 166 6.52 10.72 -3.14
CA VAL A 166 5.76 11.86 -3.68
C VAL A 166 4.27 11.72 -3.37
N LEU A 167 3.68 10.55 -3.62
CA LEU A 167 2.29 10.29 -3.28
C LEU A 167 2.04 10.46 -1.77
N GLY A 168 2.92 9.95 -0.91
CA GLY A 168 2.82 10.07 0.54
C GLY A 168 2.79 11.53 1.01
N ILE A 169 3.69 12.37 0.48
CA ILE A 169 3.70 13.81 0.76
C ILE A 169 2.37 14.45 0.32
N LEU A 170 1.90 14.13 -0.90
CA LEU A 170 0.63 14.65 -1.41
C LEU A 170 -0.55 14.20 -0.54
N MET A 171 -0.59 12.97 -0.04
CA MET A 171 -1.63 12.48 0.87
C MET A 171 -1.64 13.26 2.20
N VAL A 172 -0.46 13.48 2.81
CA VAL A 172 -0.35 14.22 4.07
C VAL A 172 -0.80 15.67 3.89
N VAL A 173 -0.32 16.34 2.85
CA VAL A 173 -0.72 17.72 2.54
C VAL A 173 -2.22 17.81 2.25
N ASN A 174 -2.77 16.84 1.51
CA ASN A 174 -4.20 16.77 1.23
C ASN A 174 -5.03 16.63 2.51
N ALA A 175 -4.64 15.73 3.42
CA ALA A 175 -5.29 15.56 4.71
C ALA A 175 -5.23 16.85 5.55
N ALA A 176 -4.04 17.46 5.66
CA ALA A 176 -3.85 18.69 6.44
C ALA A 176 -4.69 19.85 5.89
N MET A 177 -4.72 20.03 4.57
CA MET A 177 -5.52 21.05 3.90
C MET A 177 -7.03 20.81 4.07
N TYR A 178 -7.47 19.55 3.98
CA TYR A 178 -8.87 19.20 4.21
C TYR A 178 -9.31 19.48 5.65
N ILE A 179 -8.48 19.13 6.63
CA ILE A 179 -8.73 19.43 8.04
C ILE A 179 -8.78 20.96 8.24
N ALA A 180 -7.84 21.70 7.68
CA ALA A 180 -7.82 23.16 7.77
C ALA A 180 -9.09 23.80 7.17
N LEU A 181 -9.54 23.32 6.01
CA LEU A 181 -10.78 23.75 5.39
C LEU A 181 -11.98 23.52 6.30
N LEU A 182 -12.11 22.31 6.85
CA LEU A 182 -13.20 21.96 7.76
C LEU A 182 -13.19 22.82 9.03
N VAL A 183 -12.02 23.03 9.62
CA VAL A 183 -11.87 23.87 10.83
C VAL A 183 -12.24 25.33 10.54
N MET A 184 -11.81 25.88 9.40
CA MET A 184 -12.16 27.25 9.01
C MET A 184 -13.66 27.41 8.83
N GLU A 185 -14.30 26.44 8.18
CA GLU A 185 -15.74 26.46 7.94
C GLU A 185 -16.53 26.38 9.26
N VAL A 186 -16.11 25.53 10.18
CA VAL A 186 -16.70 25.45 11.53
C VAL A 186 -16.57 26.77 12.29
N ASN A 187 -15.42 27.44 12.16
CA ASN A 187 -15.17 28.73 12.81
C ASN A 187 -15.76 29.94 12.05
N GLY A 188 -16.54 29.73 10.98
CA GLY A 188 -17.17 30.80 10.20
C GLY A 188 -16.19 31.66 9.39
N SER A 189 -14.95 31.20 9.21
CA SER A 189 -13.95 31.85 8.36
C SER A 189 -14.18 31.51 6.89
N ASN A 190 -13.90 32.44 5.97
CA ASN A 190 -14.13 32.23 4.53
C ASN A 190 -13.14 31.18 3.96
N PRO A 191 -13.58 29.96 3.59
CA PRO A 191 -12.68 28.89 3.15
C PRO A 191 -12.24 29.05 1.69
N LEU A 192 -12.83 29.98 0.93
CA LEU A 192 -12.62 30.10 -0.52
C LEU A 192 -11.15 30.28 -0.93
N ARG A 193 -10.34 30.97 -0.11
CA ARG A 193 -8.90 31.15 -0.39
C ARG A 193 -8.13 29.84 -0.30
N ILE A 194 -8.42 29.00 0.68
CA ILE A 194 -7.74 27.70 0.85
C ILE A 194 -8.28 26.66 -0.13
N LEU A 195 -9.55 26.77 -0.52
CA LEU A 195 -10.21 25.82 -1.42
C LEU A 195 -9.49 25.68 -2.76
N GLY A 196 -9.02 26.80 -3.34
CA GLY A 196 -8.26 26.77 -4.58
C GLY A 196 -6.94 26.01 -4.46
N HIS A 197 -6.21 26.19 -3.35
CA HIS A 197 -4.98 25.46 -3.08
C HIS A 197 -5.24 23.97 -2.79
N TYR A 198 -6.32 23.67 -2.07
CA TYR A 198 -6.75 22.29 -1.81
C TYR A 198 -7.04 21.54 -3.12
N ASN A 199 -7.81 22.15 -4.03
CA ASN A 199 -8.14 21.54 -5.33
C ASN A 199 -6.88 21.20 -6.13
N ARG A 200 -5.89 22.10 -6.18
CA ARG A 200 -4.60 21.83 -6.85
C ARG A 200 -3.86 20.62 -6.26
N ILE A 201 -3.88 20.45 -4.94
CA ILE A 201 -3.27 19.29 -4.27
C ILE A 201 -4.05 18.00 -4.58
N VAL A 202 -5.38 18.06 -4.60
CA VAL A 202 -6.25 16.94 -5.00
C VAL A 202 -5.96 16.53 -6.44
N GLU A 203 -5.90 17.50 -7.36
CA GLU A 203 -5.58 17.29 -8.77
C GLU A 203 -4.20 16.64 -8.95
N ALA A 204 -3.16 17.21 -8.31
CA ALA A 204 -1.81 16.66 -8.36
C ALA A 204 -1.75 15.22 -7.83
N ARG A 205 -2.43 14.93 -6.72
CA ARG A 205 -2.55 13.57 -6.16
C ARG A 205 -3.18 12.62 -7.17
N ILE A 206 -4.27 13.02 -7.84
CA ILE A 206 -4.99 12.18 -8.79
C ILE A 206 -4.13 11.90 -10.03
N ILE A 207 -3.43 12.90 -10.57
CA ILE A 207 -2.50 12.73 -11.69
C ILE A 207 -1.38 11.76 -11.33
N VAL A 208 -0.75 11.94 -10.17
CA VAL A 208 0.32 11.04 -9.70
C VAL A 208 -0.20 9.62 -9.49
N ALA A 209 -1.36 9.45 -8.85
CA ALA A 209 -1.96 8.13 -8.63
C ALA A 209 -2.31 7.42 -9.96
N TRP A 210 -2.80 8.17 -10.96
CA TRP A 210 -3.01 7.65 -12.30
C TRP A 210 -1.70 7.19 -12.96
N LEU A 211 -0.63 8.01 -12.93
CA LEU A 211 0.69 7.64 -13.46
C LEU A 211 1.25 6.38 -12.79
N MET A 212 1.14 6.29 -11.46
CA MET A 212 1.56 5.11 -10.70
C MET A 212 0.72 3.88 -11.08
N SER A 213 -0.58 4.03 -11.33
CA SER A 213 -1.43 2.91 -11.76
C SER A 213 -1.05 2.40 -13.16
N LEU A 214 -0.67 3.31 -14.06
CA LEU A 214 -0.18 2.97 -15.40
C LEU A 214 1.16 2.23 -15.31
N GLU A 215 2.08 2.71 -14.49
CA GLU A 215 3.35 2.03 -14.23
C GLU A 215 3.14 0.61 -13.69
N ILE A 216 2.26 0.45 -12.70
CA ILE A 216 1.86 -0.87 -12.17
C ILE A 216 1.34 -1.76 -13.29
N LEU A 217 0.44 -1.27 -14.14
CA LEU A 217 -0.12 -2.04 -15.24
C LEU A 217 0.99 -2.51 -16.21
N VAL A 218 1.89 -1.62 -16.62
CA VAL A 218 3.02 -1.96 -17.51
C VAL A 218 3.91 -3.05 -16.89
N TRP A 219 4.28 -2.92 -15.61
CA TRP A 219 5.10 -3.92 -14.95
C TRP A 219 4.41 -5.26 -14.77
N THR A 220 3.11 -5.26 -14.49
CA THR A 220 2.36 -6.53 -14.38
C THR A 220 2.25 -7.26 -15.71
N ILE A 221 2.09 -6.55 -16.84
CA ILE A 221 2.15 -7.12 -18.19
C ILE A 221 3.55 -7.68 -18.46
N PHE A 222 4.60 -6.94 -18.14
CA PHE A 222 5.98 -7.40 -18.27
C PHE A 222 6.24 -8.69 -17.47
N ILE A 223 5.76 -8.75 -16.23
CA ILE A 223 5.88 -9.93 -15.36
C ILE A 223 5.18 -11.14 -16.02
N ILE A 224 3.98 -10.97 -16.57
CA ILE A 224 3.28 -12.05 -17.29
C ILE A 224 4.13 -12.54 -18.46
N ALA A 225 4.60 -11.62 -19.31
CA ALA A 225 5.38 -11.95 -20.51
C ALA A 225 6.69 -12.68 -20.20
N LYS A 226 7.33 -12.35 -19.07
CA LYS A 226 8.60 -12.97 -18.65
C LYS A 226 8.43 -14.17 -17.70
N SER A 227 7.23 -14.43 -17.19
CA SER A 227 6.99 -15.55 -16.26
C SER A 227 7.14 -16.91 -16.98
N ARG A 228 8.34 -17.50 -16.86
CA ARG A 228 8.63 -18.87 -17.37
C ARG A 228 8.21 -19.99 -16.41
N PHE A 229 7.73 -19.67 -15.21
CA PHE A 229 7.51 -20.63 -14.12
C PHE A 229 6.04 -20.86 -13.74
N SER A 230 5.79 -22.03 -13.17
CA SER A 230 4.55 -22.73 -12.70
C SER A 230 3.40 -21.92 -12.04
N SER A 231 3.48 -20.59 -11.89
CA SER A 231 2.39 -19.78 -11.33
C SER A 231 1.93 -18.66 -12.28
N LYS A 232 1.71 -18.99 -13.56
CA LYS A 232 1.08 -18.06 -14.52
C LYS A 232 -0.22 -17.48 -13.96
N THR A 233 -0.99 -18.27 -13.22
CA THR A 233 -2.23 -17.83 -12.57
C THR A 233 -2.00 -16.67 -11.60
N GLY A 234 -0.92 -16.68 -10.80
CA GLY A 234 -0.64 -15.61 -9.84
C GLY A 234 -0.31 -14.28 -10.52
N SER A 235 0.49 -14.31 -11.59
CA SER A 235 0.80 -13.12 -12.40
C SER A 235 -0.41 -12.59 -13.17
N ILE A 236 -1.28 -13.48 -13.68
CA ILE A 236 -2.54 -13.08 -14.35
C ILE A 236 -3.45 -12.34 -13.38
N THR A 237 -3.64 -12.88 -12.16
CA THR A 237 -4.46 -12.20 -11.16
C THR A 237 -3.87 -10.88 -10.67
N LEU A 238 -2.54 -10.75 -10.67
CA LEU A 238 -1.88 -9.49 -10.36
C LEU A 238 -2.13 -8.44 -11.45
N ALA A 239 -2.04 -8.80 -12.73
CA ALA A 239 -2.35 -7.88 -13.81
C ALA A 239 -3.82 -7.50 -13.86
N LEU A 240 -4.72 -8.43 -13.53
CA LEU A 240 -6.14 -8.13 -13.37
C LEU A 240 -6.36 -7.07 -12.28
N ALA A 241 -5.71 -7.24 -11.12
CA ALA A 241 -5.75 -6.22 -10.06
C ALA A 241 -5.18 -4.87 -10.53
N GLY A 242 -4.06 -4.89 -11.26
CA GLY A 242 -3.45 -3.70 -11.85
C GLY A 242 -4.36 -2.99 -12.85
N PHE A 243 -5.10 -3.75 -13.66
CA PHE A 243 -6.10 -3.22 -14.59
C PHE A 243 -7.24 -2.50 -13.86
N PHE A 244 -7.83 -3.13 -12.84
CA PHE A 244 -8.88 -2.48 -12.05
C PHE A 244 -8.37 -1.27 -11.27
N LEU A 245 -7.12 -1.29 -10.78
CA LEU A 245 -6.49 -0.10 -10.19
C LEU A 245 -6.36 1.03 -11.22
N PHE A 246 -5.93 0.71 -12.44
CA PHE A 246 -5.85 1.68 -13.52
C PHE A 246 -7.22 2.28 -13.87
N VAL A 247 -8.26 1.44 -14.01
CA VAL A 247 -9.63 1.91 -14.26
C VAL A 247 -10.13 2.84 -13.16
N LEU A 248 -9.90 2.50 -11.89
CA LEU A 248 -10.27 3.35 -10.76
C LEU A 248 -9.59 4.72 -10.81
N ASN A 249 -8.27 4.76 -11.07
CA ASN A 249 -7.55 6.04 -11.13
C ASN A 249 -7.87 6.84 -12.40
N LEU A 250 -8.15 6.15 -13.52
CA LEU A 250 -8.59 6.79 -14.76
C LEU A 250 -9.96 7.44 -14.60
N GLU A 251 -10.90 6.79 -13.91
CA GLU A 251 -12.21 7.36 -13.58
C GLU A 251 -12.04 8.66 -12.78
N GLN A 252 -11.25 8.63 -11.70
CA GLN A 252 -10.95 9.82 -10.90
C GLN A 252 -10.30 10.95 -11.70
N LEU A 253 -9.39 10.62 -12.62
CA LEU A 253 -8.76 11.59 -13.52
C LEU A 253 -9.79 12.22 -14.46
N ILE A 254 -10.65 11.43 -15.11
CA ILE A 254 -11.70 11.92 -16.02
C ILE A 254 -12.65 12.85 -15.27
N VAL A 255 -13.11 12.45 -14.09
CA VAL A 255 -13.98 13.27 -13.24
C VAL A 255 -13.31 14.60 -12.89
N THR A 256 -12.02 14.55 -12.52
CA THR A 256 -11.26 15.76 -12.18
C THR A 256 -11.09 16.68 -13.37
N ILE A 257 -10.75 16.16 -14.55
CA ILE A 257 -10.62 16.97 -15.76
C ILE A 257 -11.94 17.63 -16.12
N MET A 258 -13.03 16.86 -16.14
CA MET A 258 -14.33 17.35 -16.58
C MET A 258 -14.91 18.40 -15.64
N TYR A 259 -14.81 18.20 -14.33
CA TYR A 259 -15.56 19.02 -13.38
C TYR A 259 -14.68 20.02 -12.61
N ASN A 260 -13.37 19.82 -12.54
CA ASN A 260 -12.46 20.81 -11.93
C ASN A 260 -11.75 21.64 -13.00
N PHE A 261 -11.09 21.02 -13.99
CA PHE A 261 -10.34 21.79 -14.99
C PHE A 261 -11.26 22.49 -16.00
N GLU A 262 -12.25 21.80 -16.55
CA GLU A 262 -13.19 22.40 -17.49
C GLU A 262 -14.33 23.17 -16.80
N SER A 263 -14.39 23.14 -15.46
CA SER A 263 -15.40 23.85 -14.67
C SER A 263 -16.84 23.53 -15.06
N LYS A 264 -17.10 22.31 -15.59
CA LYS A 264 -18.46 21.87 -15.91
C LYS A 264 -19.23 21.59 -14.62
N MET A 265 -20.53 21.82 -14.64
CA MET A 265 -21.39 21.47 -13.51
C MET A 265 -21.50 19.94 -13.38
N PRO A 266 -21.16 19.34 -12.23
CA PRO A 266 -21.25 17.90 -12.06
C PRO A 266 -22.71 17.44 -12.10
N PRO A 267 -23.03 16.39 -12.88
CA PRO A 267 -24.39 15.89 -12.95
C PRO A 267 -24.77 15.20 -11.63
N GLY A 268 -26.06 15.25 -11.27
CA GLY A 268 -26.54 14.70 -10.00
C GLY A 268 -26.34 13.19 -9.80
N TYR A 269 -26.08 12.43 -10.87
CA TYR A 269 -25.78 10.99 -10.82
C TYR A 269 -24.29 10.67 -10.63
N LEU A 270 -23.40 11.68 -10.69
CA LEU A 270 -21.94 11.47 -10.73
C LEU A 270 -21.44 10.67 -9.53
N ASN A 271 -21.85 11.03 -8.32
CA ASN A 271 -21.43 10.33 -7.09
C ASN A 271 -21.87 8.86 -7.10
N LEU A 272 -23.08 8.57 -7.59
CA LEU A 272 -23.55 7.19 -7.75
C LEU A 272 -22.68 6.43 -8.75
N ALA A 273 -22.38 7.03 -9.91
CA ALA A 273 -21.53 6.40 -10.92
C ALA A 273 -20.12 6.09 -10.36
N THR A 274 -19.53 7.04 -9.63
CA THR A 274 -18.23 6.85 -8.95
C THR A 274 -18.29 5.72 -7.92
N SER A 275 -19.32 5.65 -7.07
CA SER A 275 -19.46 4.54 -6.10
C SER A 275 -19.65 3.18 -6.79
N ILE A 276 -20.37 3.11 -7.91
CA ILE A 276 -20.51 1.87 -8.71
C ILE A 276 -19.15 1.42 -9.25
N VAL A 277 -18.40 2.33 -9.89
CA VAL A 277 -17.07 2.02 -10.44
C VAL A 277 -16.11 1.62 -9.34
N ALA A 278 -16.10 2.36 -8.22
CA ALA A 278 -15.28 2.06 -7.05
C ALA A 278 -15.58 0.68 -6.48
N PHE A 279 -16.85 0.27 -6.39
CA PHE A 279 -17.24 -1.06 -5.93
C PHE A 279 -16.64 -2.18 -6.80
N PHE A 280 -16.86 -2.14 -8.12
CA PHE A 280 -16.34 -3.18 -9.02
C PHE A 280 -14.81 -3.19 -9.08
N CYS A 281 -14.17 -2.01 -9.08
CA CYS A 281 -12.71 -1.93 -9.03
C CYS A 281 -12.15 -2.46 -7.71
N THR A 282 -12.80 -2.17 -6.59
CA THR A 282 -12.41 -2.69 -5.26
C THR A 282 -12.44 -4.22 -5.24
N ILE A 283 -13.49 -4.83 -5.79
CA ILE A 283 -13.57 -6.29 -5.97
C ILE A 283 -12.36 -6.78 -6.77
N GLY A 284 -12.13 -6.22 -7.96
CA GLY A 284 -11.08 -6.66 -8.85
C GLY A 284 -9.67 -6.53 -8.27
N ILE A 285 -9.38 -5.40 -7.60
CA ILE A 285 -8.09 -5.10 -6.98
C ILE A 285 -7.80 -6.10 -5.87
N TYR A 286 -8.69 -6.22 -4.87
CA TYR A 286 -8.42 -7.04 -3.70
C TYR A 286 -8.51 -8.53 -4.01
N PHE A 287 -9.44 -8.96 -4.87
CA PHE A 287 -9.48 -10.34 -5.35
C PHE A 287 -8.17 -10.71 -6.03
N GLY A 288 -7.69 -9.90 -6.97
CA GLY A 288 -6.47 -10.20 -7.70
C GLY A 288 -5.21 -10.14 -6.83
N LEU A 289 -5.11 -9.19 -5.89
CA LEU A 289 -3.99 -9.10 -4.94
C LEU A 289 -3.96 -10.29 -3.97
N ILE A 290 -5.09 -10.63 -3.35
CA ILE A 290 -5.16 -11.74 -2.39
C ILE A 290 -4.86 -13.06 -3.10
N PHE A 291 -5.47 -13.29 -4.27
CA PHE A 291 -5.25 -14.52 -5.02
C PHE A 291 -3.80 -14.63 -5.52
N CYS A 292 -3.22 -13.53 -6.01
CA CYS A 292 -1.79 -13.46 -6.32
C CYS A 292 -0.92 -13.85 -5.12
N CYS A 293 -1.21 -13.31 -3.93
CA CYS A 293 -0.48 -13.64 -2.71
C CYS A 293 -0.62 -15.12 -2.31
N ILE A 294 -1.82 -15.69 -2.42
CA ILE A 294 -2.06 -17.12 -2.15
C ILE A 294 -1.24 -17.99 -3.12
N GLN A 295 -1.29 -17.68 -4.42
CA GLN A 295 -0.58 -18.44 -5.44
C GLN A 295 0.94 -18.31 -5.29
N TRP A 296 1.43 -17.12 -4.94
CA TRP A 296 2.83 -16.92 -4.61
C TRP A 296 3.26 -17.78 -3.41
N CYS A 297 2.49 -17.79 -2.33
CA CYS A 297 2.75 -18.64 -1.18
C CYS A 297 2.78 -20.12 -1.55
N LYS A 298 1.84 -20.60 -2.37
CA LYS A 298 1.82 -21.99 -2.87
C LYS A 298 3.07 -22.33 -3.68
N ALA A 299 3.42 -21.48 -4.64
CA ALA A 299 4.62 -21.65 -5.45
C ALA A 299 5.88 -21.70 -4.58
N SER A 300 6.04 -20.77 -3.63
CA SER A 300 7.22 -20.71 -2.77
C SER A 300 7.46 -21.96 -1.92
N LYS A 301 6.38 -22.64 -1.48
CA LYS A 301 6.49 -23.91 -0.74
C LYS A 301 7.06 -25.03 -1.60
N ILE A 302 6.63 -25.11 -2.85
CA ILE A 302 7.11 -26.14 -3.81
C ILE A 302 8.61 -25.97 -4.03
N TYR A 303 9.07 -24.75 -4.32
CA TYR A 303 10.51 -24.48 -4.49
C TYR A 303 11.33 -24.79 -3.23
N SER A 304 10.82 -24.42 -2.04
CA SER A 304 11.52 -24.69 -0.80
C SER A 304 11.64 -26.19 -0.52
N GLN A 305 10.63 -26.98 -0.89
CA GLN A 305 10.63 -28.43 -0.72
C GLN A 305 11.58 -29.12 -1.71
N GLU A 306 11.55 -28.72 -2.99
CA GLU A 306 12.49 -29.22 -4.01
C GLU A 306 13.95 -28.91 -3.65
N HIS A 307 14.22 -27.69 -3.14
CA HIS A 307 15.58 -27.33 -2.74
C HIS A 307 16.03 -28.11 -1.50
N ALA A 308 15.16 -28.34 -0.52
CA ALA A 308 15.47 -29.17 0.65
C ALA A 308 15.74 -30.63 0.25
N GLN A 309 14.96 -31.20 -0.68
CA GLN A 309 15.19 -32.55 -1.20
C GLN A 309 16.49 -32.66 -2.01
N ASN A 310 16.80 -31.69 -2.87
CA ASN A 310 18.06 -31.70 -3.63
C ASN A 310 19.30 -31.54 -2.74
N VAL A 311 19.22 -30.81 -1.64
CA VAL A 311 20.33 -30.69 -0.67
C VAL A 311 20.50 -32.00 0.14
N GLN A 312 19.40 -32.70 0.46
CA GLN A 312 19.45 -34.00 1.13
C GLN A 312 19.86 -35.18 0.22
N HIS A 313 19.74 -35.05 -1.10
CA HIS A 313 20.15 -36.07 -2.07
C HIS A 313 21.41 -35.68 -2.86
N ALA A 314 22.15 -34.66 -2.40
CA ALA A 314 23.46 -34.37 -2.95
C ALA A 314 24.37 -35.61 -2.78
N PRO A 315 24.91 -36.19 -3.88
CA PRO A 315 25.59 -37.50 -3.88
C PRO A 315 26.88 -37.56 -3.04
N TYR A 316 27.32 -36.44 -2.46
CA TYR A 316 28.50 -36.38 -1.58
C TYR A 316 28.26 -36.93 -0.17
N ALA A 317 27.02 -37.02 0.31
CA ALA A 317 26.75 -37.55 1.65
C ALA A 317 26.83 -39.08 1.76
N GLN A 318 26.74 -39.82 0.65
CA GLN A 318 26.84 -41.28 0.65
C GLN A 318 28.27 -41.81 0.43
N HIS A 319 29.21 -41.00 -0.05
CA HIS A 319 30.61 -41.44 -0.24
C HIS A 319 31.49 -41.33 1.02
N ALA A 320 31.01 -40.68 2.09
CA ALA A 320 31.77 -40.53 3.33
C ALA A 320 31.69 -41.73 4.29
N GLN A 321 30.82 -42.73 4.03
CA GLN A 321 30.61 -43.87 4.93
C GLN A 321 31.29 -45.18 4.50
N ASN A 322 31.95 -45.25 3.33
CA ASN A 322 32.55 -46.49 2.80
C ASN A 322 34.03 -46.39 2.42
N LEU A 323 34.77 -45.41 2.97
CA LEU A 323 36.23 -45.40 2.81
C LEU A 323 36.87 -46.38 3.80
N PRO A 324 37.61 -47.42 3.33
CA PRO A 324 38.34 -48.32 4.20
C PRO A 324 39.42 -47.55 4.98
N PRO A 325 39.72 -47.94 6.23
CA PRO A 325 40.75 -47.28 7.03
C PRO A 325 42.11 -47.37 6.32
N PRO A 326 42.90 -46.28 6.29
CA PRO A 326 44.23 -46.31 5.68
C PRO A 326 45.16 -47.26 6.46
N PRO A 327 46.05 -47.99 5.77
CA PRO A 327 46.99 -48.90 6.42
C PRO A 327 47.96 -48.12 7.33
N PRO A 328 48.40 -48.71 8.46
CA PRO A 328 49.34 -48.06 9.37
C PRO A 328 50.72 -47.94 8.70
N GLY A 329 51.05 -46.73 8.24
CA GLY A 329 52.38 -46.38 7.75
C GLY A 329 53.21 -45.63 8.81
N PRO A 330 54.55 -45.72 8.78
CA PRO A 330 55.42 -45.21 9.84
C PRO A 330 55.72 -43.72 9.69
N TYR A 331 55.59 -42.99 10.80
CA TYR A 331 56.20 -41.71 11.20
C TYR A 331 56.48 -40.58 10.18
N ALA A 332 55.87 -39.43 10.54
CA ALA A 332 56.35 -38.02 10.48
C ALA A 332 56.00 -37.15 9.24
N PRO A 333 55.99 -35.80 9.36
CA PRO A 333 56.06 -34.94 10.55
C PRO A 333 54.85 -33.98 10.73
N MET A 334 54.70 -33.53 11.97
CA MET A 334 53.84 -32.42 12.42
C MET A 334 53.99 -31.17 11.53
N SER A 335 52.86 -30.67 11.02
CA SER A 335 52.71 -29.25 10.65
C SER A 335 51.72 -28.60 11.61
N SER A 336 52.22 -27.53 12.21
CA SER A 336 51.65 -26.69 13.24
C SER A 336 50.49 -25.81 12.73
N TYR A 337 49.72 -25.28 13.69
CA TYR A 337 48.60 -24.35 13.59
C TYR A 337 47.19 -24.94 13.35
N GLN A 338 46.57 -25.41 14.44
CA GLN A 338 45.15 -25.19 14.66
C GLN A 338 44.95 -24.06 15.71
N PRO A 339 44.09 -23.07 15.45
CA PRO A 339 43.67 -22.10 16.46
C PRO A 339 42.82 -22.77 17.55
N TYR A 340 43.16 -22.48 18.80
CA TYR A 340 42.47 -22.93 20.00
C TYR A 340 41.02 -22.43 20.03
N GLN A 341 40.04 -23.34 19.97
CA GLN A 341 38.64 -23.04 20.32
C GLN A 341 38.43 -23.31 21.81
N PRO A 342 38.08 -22.31 22.64
CA PRO A 342 37.74 -22.55 24.03
C PRO A 342 36.39 -23.29 24.13
N PRO A 343 36.25 -24.24 25.07
CA PRO A 343 35.01 -24.99 25.27
C PRO A 343 33.90 -24.09 25.84
N SER A 344 32.71 -24.23 25.27
CA SER A 344 31.46 -23.65 25.74
C SER A 344 31.13 -24.14 27.17
N PRO A 345 30.66 -23.27 28.09
CA PRO A 345 30.26 -23.71 29.43
C PRO A 345 28.99 -24.57 29.37
N GLN A 346 29.04 -25.75 29.99
CA GLN A 346 27.87 -26.56 30.31
C GLN A 346 26.94 -25.83 31.31
N PRO A 347 25.61 -25.93 31.16
CA PRO A 347 24.67 -25.41 32.15
C PRO A 347 24.57 -26.35 33.37
N PRO A 348 24.56 -25.84 34.61
CA PRO A 348 24.25 -26.65 35.78
C PRO A 348 22.74 -26.84 35.94
N SER A 349 22.35 -28.08 36.17
CA SER A 349 21.02 -28.54 36.52
C SER A 349 20.76 -28.47 38.04
N HIS A 350 19.81 -27.59 38.47
CA HIS A 350 18.86 -27.62 39.62
C HIS A 350 19.37 -27.91 41.08
N PRO A 351 18.61 -27.68 42.21
CA PRO A 351 17.33 -26.95 42.46
C PRO A 351 17.29 -26.01 43.73
N ALA A 352 16.14 -25.31 43.88
CA ALA A 352 15.36 -24.94 45.09
C ALA A 352 15.80 -23.90 46.17
N HIS A 353 14.85 -22.96 46.46
CA HIS A 353 14.54 -22.17 47.68
C HIS A 353 15.64 -21.23 48.25
N SER A 354 15.42 -20.01 48.74
CA SER A 354 14.32 -19.24 49.36
C SER A 354 14.73 -17.74 49.27
N GLY A 355 13.86 -16.73 49.20
CA GLY A 355 13.14 -16.13 50.33
C GLY A 355 13.74 -14.77 50.77
N TYR A 356 12.96 -13.68 50.57
CA TYR A 356 12.92 -12.40 51.31
C TYR A 356 13.86 -11.18 51.02
N SER A 357 13.17 -10.05 50.83
CA SER A 357 13.43 -8.65 51.30
C SER A 357 14.19 -7.62 50.42
N SER A 358 13.44 -6.60 49.97
CA SER A 358 13.84 -5.21 49.64
C SER A 358 14.19 -4.40 50.93
N PRO A 359 14.43 -3.04 50.92
CA PRO A 359 14.51 -2.03 49.85
C PRO A 359 15.63 -0.96 49.98
N ALA A 360 15.68 -0.04 48.99
CA ALA A 360 15.74 1.43 49.11
C ALA A 360 16.92 2.20 48.43
N HIS A 361 16.53 3.33 47.79
CA HIS A 361 17.29 4.51 47.34
C HIS A 361 18.40 4.30 46.29
N GLY A 362 18.59 5.10 45.25
CA GLY A 362 18.20 6.47 44.92
C GLY A 362 19.43 7.16 44.30
N GLY A 363 19.28 7.92 43.21
CA GLY A 363 20.30 8.89 42.77
C GLY A 363 20.90 8.72 41.35
N LEU A 364 20.41 9.56 40.45
CA LEU A 364 21.15 10.48 39.55
C LEU A 364 22.37 9.99 38.74
N SER A 365 22.19 10.06 37.40
CA SER A 365 23.12 10.45 36.31
C SER A 365 24.42 11.18 36.70
N PRO A 366 25.54 11.17 35.90
CA PRO A 366 25.46 11.53 34.46
C PRO A 366 26.57 11.01 33.48
N VAL A 367 26.31 11.23 32.18
CA VAL A 367 27.23 11.75 31.14
C VAL A 367 28.52 10.98 30.75
N ASN A 368 28.57 10.60 29.47
CA ASN A 368 29.69 10.55 28.50
C ASN A 368 29.55 9.30 27.61
N GLY A 369 29.80 9.32 26.30
CA GLY A 369 30.32 10.35 25.41
C GLY A 369 30.23 9.79 23.99
N TYR A 370 30.00 10.69 23.03
CA TYR A 370 30.12 10.41 21.61
C TYR A 370 31.60 10.18 21.27
N SER A 371 31.90 9.14 20.51
CA SER A 371 33.15 9.07 19.75
C SER A 371 32.82 8.77 18.30
N ALA A 372 32.99 9.81 17.49
CA ALA A 372 32.96 9.77 16.04
C ALA A 372 34.30 9.22 15.55
N ASN A 373 34.28 8.23 14.66
CA ASN A 373 35.43 7.92 13.84
C ASN A 373 34.97 7.35 12.50
N GLY A 374 35.26 8.05 11.41
CA GLY A 374 34.79 7.70 10.07
C GLY A 374 35.31 8.63 8.99
N ASN A 375 36.61 8.96 9.00
CA ASN A 375 37.29 9.54 7.84
C ASN A 375 37.66 8.40 6.87
N GLY A 376 36.85 8.22 5.83
CA GLY A 376 37.14 7.38 4.68
C GLY A 376 37.08 8.21 3.40
N GLN A 377 38.23 8.78 3.05
CA GLN A 377 38.47 9.46 1.77
C GLN A 377 38.46 8.42 0.63
N PHE A 378 37.61 8.63 -0.38
CA PHE A 378 37.67 7.94 -1.68
C PHE A 378 38.07 8.95 -2.77
N PRO A 379 38.97 8.60 -3.71
CA PRO A 379 39.34 9.46 -4.82
C PRO A 379 38.30 9.41 -5.96
N PRO A 380 38.25 10.43 -6.83
CA PRO A 380 37.30 10.49 -7.93
C PRO A 380 37.77 9.64 -9.12
N ALA A 381 36.87 8.84 -9.70
CA ALA A 381 37.11 8.11 -10.94
C ALA A 381 36.69 8.97 -12.14
N GLU A 382 37.59 9.01 -13.11
CA GLU A 382 37.57 9.76 -14.36
C GLU A 382 36.40 9.37 -15.29
N LEU A 383 35.86 10.38 -15.96
CA LEU A 383 35.01 10.24 -17.15
C LEU A 383 35.87 9.80 -18.33
N HIS A 384 35.54 8.66 -18.93
CA HIS A 384 35.88 8.37 -20.32
C HIS A 384 34.59 8.22 -21.14
N SER A 385 34.48 9.10 -22.15
CA SER A 385 33.51 9.04 -23.23
C SER A 385 34.20 8.51 -24.48
N GLU A 386 33.65 7.48 -25.11
CA GLU A 386 33.83 7.12 -26.52
C GLU A 386 32.73 6.08 -26.82
N SER A 387 31.61 6.45 -27.46
CA SER A 387 31.38 6.52 -28.91
C SER A 387 31.96 5.34 -29.68
N ASP A 388 31.12 4.36 -30.01
CA ASP A 388 31.31 3.61 -31.25
C ASP A 388 29.98 3.18 -31.88
N ALA A 389 29.88 3.53 -33.16
CA ALA A 389 28.82 3.21 -34.07
C ALA A 389 29.07 1.81 -34.66
N GLY A 390 28.03 0.98 -34.75
CA GLY A 390 28.11 -0.37 -35.29
C GLY A 390 26.84 -0.77 -36.01
N SER A 391 26.73 -0.33 -37.26
CA SER A 391 25.72 -0.74 -38.24
C SER A 391 26.02 -2.16 -38.74
N HIS A 392 25.14 -3.12 -38.51
CA HIS A 392 24.95 -4.37 -39.29
C HIS A 392 23.58 -4.93 -38.87
N GLY A 393 22.67 -5.45 -39.68
CA GLY A 393 22.60 -5.81 -41.09
C GLY A 393 21.31 -6.63 -41.21
N LEU A 394 20.38 -6.20 -42.05
CA LEU A 394 19.15 -6.93 -42.37
C LEU A 394 19.48 -8.14 -43.26
N PRO A 395 18.75 -9.26 -43.13
CA PRO A 395 18.55 -10.19 -44.23
C PRO A 395 17.11 -10.15 -44.79
N PRO A 396 16.91 -10.66 -46.01
CA PRO A 396 15.93 -10.12 -46.96
C PRO A 396 14.61 -10.92 -47.04
N ASN A 397 13.64 -10.25 -47.69
CA ASN A 397 12.51 -10.78 -48.46
C ASN A 397 12.52 -12.28 -48.76
N GLN A 398 11.44 -12.96 -48.40
CA GLN A 398 10.92 -14.09 -49.18
C GLN A 398 9.52 -13.79 -49.72
N GLN A 399 9.42 -13.98 -51.03
CA GLN A 399 8.29 -13.74 -51.91
C GLN A 399 7.15 -14.75 -51.73
N TYR A 400 5.94 -14.25 -51.95
CA TYR A 400 4.80 -14.83 -52.69
C TYR A 400 4.61 -16.35 -52.71
N GLN A 401 3.43 -16.77 -52.21
CA GLN A 401 2.62 -17.76 -52.93
C GLN A 401 1.14 -17.39 -52.84
N HIS A 402 0.63 -16.84 -53.93
CA HIS A 402 -0.78 -16.87 -54.29
C HIS A 402 -1.12 -18.30 -54.74
N HIS A 403 -2.24 -18.86 -54.28
CA HIS A 403 -3.01 -19.76 -55.12
C HIS A 403 -4.52 -19.52 -54.97
N PRO A 404 -5.30 -19.71 -56.05
CA PRO A 404 -6.69 -19.31 -56.15
C PRO A 404 -7.70 -20.48 -56.02
N HIS A 405 -8.97 -20.10 -55.85
CA HIS A 405 -10.22 -20.80 -56.18
C HIS A 405 -10.46 -22.26 -55.74
N ALA A 406 -11.44 -22.43 -54.86
CA ALA A 406 -12.72 -23.10 -55.16
C ALA A 406 -13.83 -22.48 -54.30
#